data_AF-A0A358C490-F1
#
_entry.id   AF-A0A358C490-F1
#
_cell.length_a   1.000
_cell.length_b   1.000
_cell.length_c   1.000
_cell.angle_alpha   90.00
_cell.angle_beta   90.00
_cell.angle_gamma   90.00
#
_symmetry.space_group_name_H-M   'P 1'
#
loop_
_entity.id
_entity.type
_entity.pdbx_description
1 polymer ?
#
loop_
_entity_poly.entity_id
_entity_poly.type
_entity_poly.pdbx_seq_one_letter_code
_entity_poly.pdbx_strand_id
1 'polypeptide(L)'
;MSRLNAVLALLLVVCALAVIQSQHRSRTYFVELERLKKEARVLEEQWGQLRLEESTWANPARVDTIARARLGLVAPPQERIHVETLASAP
;
A
#
# COMPACT_ATOMS: atom_id res chain seq x y z
N MET A 1 59.01 -0.81 -20.75
CA MET A 1 57.80 -0.41 -21.49
C MET A 1 56.82 -1.57 -21.66
N SER A 2 57.15 -2.67 -22.35
CA SER A 2 56.22 -3.80 -22.58
C SER A 2 55.61 -4.43 -21.31
N ARG A 3 56.39 -4.63 -20.24
CA ARG A 3 55.89 -5.19 -18.97
C ARG A 3 54.81 -4.33 -18.30
N LEU A 4 54.95 -3.01 -18.37
CA LEU A 4 53.98 -2.07 -17.78
C LEU A 4 52.65 -2.11 -18.54
N ASN A 5 52.72 -2.16 -19.87
CA ASN A 5 51.55 -2.27 -20.73
C ASN A 5 50.79 -3.58 -20.49
N ALA A 6 51.50 -4.69 -20.26
CA ALA A 6 50.87 -5.97 -19.93
C ALA A 6 50.12 -5.93 -18.59
N VAL A 7 50.69 -5.29 -17.56
CA VAL A 7 50.03 -5.10 -16.27
C VAL A 7 48.78 -4.22 -16.40
N LEU A 8 48.86 -3.11 -17.15
CA LEU A 8 47.71 -2.24 -17.40
C LEU A 8 46.61 -2.95 -18.19
N ALA A 9 46.96 -3.76 -19.19
CA ALA A 9 45.99 -4.56 -19.94
C ALA A 9 45.28 -5.57 -19.04
N LEU A 10 46.02 -6.27 -18.17
CA LEU A 10 45.44 -7.20 -17.21
C LEU A 10 44.49 -6.49 -16.23
N LEU A 11 44.91 -5.33 -15.71
CA LEU A 11 44.09 -4.51 -14.83
C LEU A 11 42.77 -4.10 -15.51
N LEU A 12 42.85 -3.69 -16.78
CA LEU A 12 41.68 -3.29 -17.57
C LEU A 12 40.72 -4.46 -17.80
N VAL A 13 41.23 -5.66 -18.08
CA VAL A 13 40.40 -6.87 -18.20
C VAL A 13 39.71 -7.20 -16.87
N VAL A 14 40.42 -7.10 -15.75
CA VAL A 14 39.83 -7.32 -14.41
C VAL A 14 38.73 -6.29 -14.13
N CYS A 15 38.96 -5.02 -14.44
CA CYS A 15 37.93 -3.98 -14.31
C CYS A 15 36.71 -4.27 -15.20
N ALA A 16 36.90 -4.68 -16.46
CA ALA A 16 35.81 -5.00 -17.37
C ALA A 16 34.96 -6.17 -16.83
N LEU A 17 35.60 -7.24 -16.37
CA LEU A 17 34.92 -8.40 -15.78
C LEU A 17 34.16 -8.02 -14.50
N ALA A 18 34.77 -7.21 -13.63
CA ALA A 18 34.13 -6.74 -12.41
C ALA A 18 32.85 -5.92 -12.70
N VAL A 19 32.90 -5.03 -13.70
CA VAL A 19 31.75 -4.23 -14.11
C VAL A 19 30.64 -5.11 -14.69
N ILE A 20 30.99 -6.07 -15.55
CA ILE A 20 30.01 -7.02 -16.13
C ILE A 20 29.33 -7.82 -15.02
N GLN A 21 30.09 -8.31 -14.06
CA GLN A 21 29.56 -9.08 -12.94
C GLN A 21 28.65 -8.22 -12.04
N SER A 22 29.04 -6.97 -11.78
CA SER A 22 28.21 -6.00 -11.05
C SER A 22 26.88 -5.74 -11.76
N GLN A 23 26.92 -5.55 -13.08
CA GLN A 23 25.71 -5.32 -13.88
C GLN A 23 24.79 -6.55 -13.92
N HIS A 24 25.35 -7.75 -13.99
CA HIS A 24 24.56 -8.98 -13.96
C HIS A 24 23.85 -9.17 -12.61
N ARG A 25 24.57 -8.89 -11.52
CA ARG A 25 24.02 -8.99 -10.17
C ARG A 25 22.97 -7.91 -9.89
N SER A 26 23.20 -6.69 -10.37
CA SER A 26 22.23 -5.57 -10.30
C SER A 26 20.91 -5.93 -11.00
N ARG A 27 20.98 -6.49 -12.22
CA ARG A 27 19.78 -6.91 -12.96
C ARG A 27 18.96 -7.96 -12.22
N THR A 28 19.61 -8.93 -11.58
CA THR A 28 18.92 -10.01 -10.85
C THR A 28 18.14 -9.46 -9.66
N TYR A 29 18.78 -8.63 -8.83
CA TYR A 29 18.12 -8.00 -7.69
C TYR A 29 17.02 -7.02 -8.11
N PHE A 30 17.21 -6.32 -9.23
CA PHE A 30 16.21 -5.40 -9.77
C PHE A 30 14.94 -6.13 -10.21
N VAL A 31 15.07 -7.27 -10.89
CA VAL A 31 13.93 -8.08 -11.33
C VAL A 31 13.12 -8.58 -10.13
N GLU A 32 13.77 -9.07 -9.08
CA GLU A 32 13.06 -9.55 -7.89
C GLU A 32 12.34 -8.39 -7.15
N LEU A 33 13.00 -7.24 -7.05
CA LEU A 33 12.38 -6.05 -6.47
C LEU A 33 11.13 -5.62 -7.27
N GLU A 34 11.21 -5.66 -8.60
CA GLU A 34 10.10 -5.27 -9.46
C GLU A 34 8.95 -6.28 -9.39
N ARG A 35 9.24 -7.57 -9.24
CA ARG A 35 8.25 -8.62 -8.97
C ARG A 35 7.46 -8.35 -7.69
N LEU A 36 8.16 -8.11 -6.58
CA LEU A 36 7.54 -7.81 -5.29
C LEU A 36 6.73 -6.50 -5.33
N LYS A 37 7.25 -5.46 -5.99
CA LYS A 37 6.51 -4.20 -6.19
C LYS A 37 5.22 -4.39 -6.97
N LYS A 38 5.23 -5.25 -7.98
CA LYS A 38 4.02 -5.56 -8.75
C LYS A 38 2.98 -6.27 -7.90
N GLU A 39 3.38 -7.24 -7.09
CA GLU A 39 2.49 -7.93 -6.15
C GLU A 39 1.87 -6.94 -5.14
N ALA A 40 2.68 -6.04 -4.57
CA ALA A 40 2.22 -5.01 -3.64
C ALA A 40 1.16 -4.08 -4.27
N ARG A 41 1.36 -3.63 -5.52
CA ARG A 41 0.40 -2.77 -6.23
C ARG A 41 -0.95 -3.45 -6.44
N VAL A 42 -0.94 -4.73 -6.84
CA VAL A 42 -2.20 -5.49 -7.02
C VAL A 42 -2.95 -5.58 -5.68
N LEU A 43 -2.22 -5.79 -4.58
CA LEU A 43 -2.84 -5.86 -3.26
C LEU A 43 -3.40 -4.50 -2.82
N GLU A 44 -2.71 -3.40 -3.11
CA GLU A 44 -3.21 -2.03 -2.85
C GLU A 44 -4.49 -1.73 -3.64
N GLU A 45 -4.56 -2.13 -4.92
CA GLU A 45 -5.76 -1.97 -5.73
C GLU A 45 -6.95 -2.76 -5.15
N GLN A 46 -6.72 -4.02 -4.75
CA GLN A 46 -7.74 -4.84 -4.10
C GLN A 46 -8.21 -4.25 -2.77
N TRP A 47 -7.28 -3.74 -1.96
CA TRP A 47 -7.60 -3.03 -0.73
C TRP A 47 -8.41 -1.76 -0.99
N GLY A 48 -8.07 -1.01 -2.04
CA GLY A 48 -8.84 0.16 -2.47
C GLY A 48 -10.27 -0.21 -2.85
N GLN A 49 -10.46 -1.28 -3.62
CA GLN A 49 -11.78 -1.81 -3.97
C GLN A 49 -12.57 -2.23 -2.74
N LEU A 50 -11.95 -3.00 -1.83
CA LEU A 50 -12.60 -3.44 -0.60
C LEU A 50 -13.00 -2.25 0.28
N ARG A 51 -12.18 -1.21 0.34
CA ARG A 51 -12.48 0.00 1.13
C ARG A 51 -13.61 0.82 0.51
N LEU A 52 -13.72 0.83 -0.81
CA LEU A 52 -14.87 1.43 -1.52
C LEU A 52 -16.14 0.60 -1.29
N GLU A 53 -16.04 -0.73 -1.28
CA GLU A 53 -17.13 -1.61 -0.87
C GLU A 53 -17.53 -1.33 0.57
N GLU A 54 -16.60 -1.25 1.51
CA GLU A 54 -16.87 -0.94 2.91
C GLU A 54 -17.53 0.44 3.05
N SER A 55 -17.10 1.44 2.30
CA SER A 55 -17.76 2.77 2.30
C SER A 55 -19.22 2.70 1.83
N THR A 56 -19.58 1.70 1.03
CA THR A 56 -20.97 1.42 0.61
C THR A 56 -21.77 0.72 1.71
N TRP A 57 -21.13 -0.08 2.57
CA TRP A 57 -21.78 -0.75 3.71
C TRP A 57 -21.84 0.12 4.97
N ALA A 58 -20.90 1.05 5.13
CA ALA A 58 -20.91 2.13 6.10
C ALA A 58 -21.91 3.24 5.73
N ASN A 59 -22.61 3.13 4.60
CA ASN A 59 -23.65 4.08 4.21
C ASN A 59 -24.78 4.05 5.26
N PRO A 60 -24.93 5.12 6.07
CA PRO A 60 -25.94 5.20 7.13
C PRO A 60 -27.35 4.96 6.60
N ALA A 61 -27.59 5.22 5.32
CA ALA A 61 -28.87 4.95 4.65
C ALA A 61 -29.29 3.48 4.66
N ARG A 62 -28.35 2.52 4.63
CA ARG A 62 -28.66 1.09 4.71
C ARG A 62 -29.03 0.65 6.13
N VAL A 63 -28.32 1.16 7.12
CA VAL A 63 -28.63 0.93 8.54
C VAL A 63 -30.01 1.51 8.86
N ASP A 64 -30.26 2.71 8.38
CA ASP A 64 -31.50 3.44 8.59
C ASP A 64 -32.71 2.78 7.88
N THR A 65 -32.54 2.31 6.64
CA THR A 65 -33.61 1.54 5.96
C THR A 65 -33.90 0.22 6.66
N ILE A 66 -32.89 -0.51 7.15
CA ILE A 66 -33.11 -1.75 7.92
C ILE A 66 -33.76 -1.45 9.27
N ALA A 67 -33.34 -0.38 9.96
CA ALA A 67 -33.91 0.06 11.23
C ALA A 67 -35.40 0.43 11.08
N ARG A 68 -35.77 1.16 10.03
CA ARG A 68 -37.17 1.49 9.74
C ARG A 68 -37.96 0.27 9.28
N ALA A 69 -37.42 -0.53 8.35
CA ALA A 69 -38.17 -1.59 7.69
C ALA A 69 -38.29 -2.89 8.50
N ARG A 70 -37.25 -3.27 9.27
CA ARG A 70 -37.25 -4.51 10.06
C ARG A 70 -37.51 -4.30 11.54
N LEU A 71 -37.09 -3.17 12.10
CA LEU A 71 -37.25 -2.87 13.53
C LEU A 71 -38.35 -1.85 13.81
N GLY A 72 -38.96 -1.25 12.77
CA GLY A 72 -40.03 -0.26 12.92
C GLY A 72 -39.58 1.03 13.60
N LEU A 73 -38.27 1.30 13.63
CA LEU A 73 -37.72 2.47 14.32
C LEU A 73 -38.10 3.75 13.58
N VAL A 74 -38.66 4.72 14.32
CA VAL A 74 -39.01 6.06 13.81
C VAL A 74 -38.07 7.07 14.46
N ALA A 75 -37.63 8.08 13.69
CA ALA A 75 -36.78 9.14 14.22
C ALA A 75 -37.50 9.84 15.39
N PRO A 76 -36.85 9.99 16.56
CA PRO A 76 -37.49 10.64 17.69
C PRO A 76 -37.73 12.13 17.37
N PRO A 77 -38.89 12.69 17.78
CA PRO A 77 -39.14 14.13 17.67
C PRO A 77 -38.12 14.91 18.51
N GLN A 78 -37.77 16.13 18.07
CA GLN A 78 -36.72 16.95 18.70
C GLN A 78 -36.92 17.18 20.20
N GLU A 79 -38.17 17.17 20.66
CA GLU A 79 -38.57 17.32 22.06
C GLU A 79 -38.11 16.16 22.97
N ARG A 80 -37.75 15.00 22.40
CA ARG A 80 -37.34 13.80 23.14
C ARG A 80 -35.82 13.58 23.14
N ILE A 81 -35.05 14.50 22.54
CA ILE A 81 -33.59 14.41 22.48
C ILE A 81 -33.02 15.23 23.63
N HIS A 82 -32.57 14.56 24.69
CA HIS A 82 -31.86 15.20 25.80
C HIS A 82 -30.36 15.03 25.58
N VAL A 83 -29.66 16.12 25.28
CA VAL A 83 -28.21 16.12 25.12
C VAL A 83 -27.61 16.38 26.50
N GLU A 84 -27.23 15.31 27.19
CA GLU A 84 -26.43 15.44 28.41
C GLU A 84 -24.99 15.76 27.99
N THR A 85 -24.63 17.05 28.04
CA THR A 85 -23.24 17.47 28.00
C THR A 85 -22.57 16.83 29.21
N LEU A 86 -21.66 15.87 28.99
CA LEU A 86 -20.81 15.32 30.03
C LEU A 86 -20.00 16.48 30.61
N ALA A 87 -20.55 17.08 31.68
CA ALA A 87 -19.88 18.11 32.44
C ALA A 87 -18.57 17.52 32.94
N SER A 88 -17.49 18.17 32.53
CA SER A 88 -16.13 18.08 33.06
C SER A 88 -16.05 17.30 34.37
N ALA A 89 -15.45 16.11 34.31
CA ALA A 89 -15.01 15.41 35.51
C ALA A 89 -14.01 16.31 36.27
N PRO A 90 -14.11 16.43 37.60
CA PRO A 90 -13.24 17.25 38.43
C PRO A 90 -11.80 16.73 38.47
#